data_AF-A0A397W5J3-F1
#
_entry.id   AF-A0A397W5J3-F1
#
_cell.length_a   1.000
_cell.length_b   1.000
_cell.length_c   1.000
_cell.angle_alpha   90.00
_cell.angle_beta   90.00
_cell.angle_gamma   90.00
#
_symmetry.space_group_name_H-M   'P 1'
#
loop_
_entity.id
_entity.type
_entity.pdbx_description
1 polymer ?
#
loop_
_entity_poly.entity_id
_entity_poly.type
_entity_poly.pdbx_seq_one_letter_code
_entity_poly.pdbx_strand_id
1 'polypeptide(L)'
;MEQCKLLFLHTRNPTRKICEKLIKKIVPSMDPLSKEFKMLYRKTREYFDNFRCTFNKDMVALAKDLLVKNCDPTDKNIEQFVAGRVWRQKLSKYLEASDFSEFKKSQSSLKSLENFIVESLKIHIDYQIAVRNKEKPSYSENVLTKIKKLDQLTLHITIPSASQRNCVNELDLNQMDIESSDNE
;
A
#
# COMPACT_ATOMS: atom_id res chain seq x y z
N MET A 1 -4.62 0.84 -15.07
CA MET A 1 -3.58 0.21 -14.22
C MET A 1 -2.74 1.26 -13.50
N GLU A 2 -2.22 2.29 -14.17
CA GLU A 2 -1.46 3.39 -13.55
C GLU A 2 -2.13 3.97 -12.30
N GLN A 3 -3.38 4.42 -12.41
CA GLN A 3 -4.09 5.03 -11.28
C GLN A 3 -4.35 4.05 -10.12
N CYS A 4 -4.46 2.74 -10.39
CA CYS A 4 -4.55 1.74 -9.32
C CYS A 4 -3.20 1.61 -8.57
N LYS A 5 -2.07 1.69 -9.29
CA LYS A 5 -0.73 1.69 -8.69
C LYS A 5 -0.51 2.92 -7.82
N LEU A 6 -0.94 4.09 -8.31
CA LEU A 6 -0.91 5.33 -7.54
C LEU A 6 -1.78 5.22 -6.29
N LEU A 7 -3.05 4.81 -6.42
CA LEU A 7 -3.94 4.64 -5.27
C LEU A 7 -3.40 3.64 -4.24
N PHE A 8 -2.70 2.59 -4.67
CA PHE A 8 -2.06 1.63 -3.77
C PHE A 8 -0.97 2.25 -2.88
N LEU A 9 -0.28 3.29 -3.36
CA LEU A 9 0.68 4.04 -2.55
C LEU A 9 -0.01 4.86 -1.44
N HIS A 10 -1.30 5.16 -1.56
CA HIS A 10 -2.09 5.82 -0.51
C HIS A 10 -2.77 4.81 0.43
N THR A 11 -3.41 3.78 -0.13
CA THR A 11 -4.26 2.82 0.59
C THR A 11 -4.12 1.41 0.03
N ARG A 12 -3.91 0.42 0.91
CA ARG A 12 -3.66 -0.98 0.50
C ARG A 12 -4.94 -1.72 0.13
N ASN A 13 -6.06 -1.31 0.71
CA ASN A 13 -7.37 -1.90 0.49
C ASN A 13 -8.40 -0.76 0.41
N PRO A 14 -8.57 -0.11 -0.75
CA PRO A 14 -9.58 0.92 -0.92
C PRO A 14 -10.98 0.34 -0.80
N THR A 15 -11.92 1.14 -0.28
CA THR A 15 -13.33 0.74 -0.21
C THR A 15 -13.96 0.65 -1.60
N ARG A 16 -15.11 0.01 -1.67
CA ARG A 16 -15.89 -0.08 -2.92
C ARG A 16 -16.16 1.31 -3.49
N LYS A 17 -16.60 2.24 -2.66
CA LYS A 17 -16.92 3.62 -3.05
C LYS A 17 -15.72 4.35 -3.65
N ILE A 18 -14.53 4.20 -3.06
CA ILE A 18 -13.29 4.79 -3.60
C ILE A 18 -12.94 4.17 -4.95
N CYS A 19 -13.06 2.85 -5.11
CA CYS A 19 -12.83 2.18 -6.39
C CYS A 19 -13.80 2.69 -7.47
N GLU A 20 -15.09 2.79 -7.16
CA GLU A 20 -16.12 3.29 -8.07
C GLU A 20 -15.88 4.75 -8.47
N LYS A 21 -15.53 5.62 -7.50
CA LYS A 21 -15.14 7.01 -7.77
C LYS A 21 -13.90 7.10 -8.67
N LEU A 22 -12.91 6.24 -8.44
CA LEU A 22 -11.73 6.20 -9.29
C LEU A 22 -12.10 5.83 -10.73
N ILE A 23 -12.93 4.80 -10.94
CA ILE A 23 -13.38 4.39 -12.27
C ILE A 23 -14.11 5.55 -12.96
N LYS A 24 -15.01 6.24 -12.25
CA LYS A 24 -15.71 7.43 -12.78
C LYS A 24 -14.76 8.58 -13.11
N LYS A 25 -13.71 8.82 -12.33
CA LYS A 25 -12.71 9.85 -12.69
C LYS A 25 -11.93 9.49 -13.95
N ILE A 26 -11.66 8.20 -14.18
CA ILE A 26 -10.96 7.74 -15.38
C ILE A 26 -11.88 7.74 -16.60
N VAL A 27 -13.15 7.35 -16.44
CA VAL A 27 -14.16 7.30 -17.50
C VAL A 27 -15.47 7.95 -17.03
N PRO A 28 -15.58 9.30 -17.10
CA PRO A 28 -16.72 10.03 -16.52
C PRO A 28 -18.09 9.68 -17.09
N SER A 29 -18.16 9.32 -18.37
CA SER A 29 -19.41 9.01 -19.08
C SER A 29 -19.93 7.60 -18.85
N MET A 30 -19.25 6.77 -18.04
CA MET A 30 -19.62 5.37 -17.85
C MET A 30 -20.80 5.23 -16.88
N ASP A 31 -21.85 4.52 -17.32
CA ASP A 31 -22.98 4.17 -16.48
C ASP A 31 -22.55 3.18 -15.37
N PRO A 32 -22.76 3.48 -14.07
CA PRO A 32 -22.43 2.60 -12.96
C PRO A 32 -23.16 1.24 -12.98
N LEU A 33 -24.32 1.18 -13.64
CA LEU A 33 -25.12 -0.05 -13.72
C LEU A 33 -24.69 -0.96 -14.88
N SER A 34 -23.89 -0.43 -15.81
CA SER A 34 -23.41 -1.14 -16.99
C SER A 34 -22.57 -2.38 -16.65
N LYS A 35 -22.56 -3.36 -17.55
CA LYS A 35 -21.75 -4.58 -17.41
C LYS A 35 -20.25 -4.22 -17.43
N GLU A 36 -19.89 -3.24 -18.24
CA GLU A 36 -18.55 -2.71 -18.41
C GLU A 36 -18.02 -2.11 -17.11
N PHE A 37 -18.83 -1.31 -16.41
CA PHE A 37 -18.45 -0.75 -15.12
C PHE A 37 -18.22 -1.84 -14.07
N LYS A 38 -19.13 -2.81 -13.97
CA LYS A 38 -18.98 -3.96 -13.07
C LYS A 38 -17.73 -4.77 -13.37
N MET A 39 -17.40 -4.95 -14.65
CA MET A 39 -16.17 -5.62 -15.08
C MET A 39 -14.91 -4.84 -14.70
N LEU A 40 -14.90 -3.51 -14.89
CA LEU A 40 -13.79 -2.66 -14.47
C LEU A 40 -13.62 -2.65 -12.95
N TYR A 41 -14.71 -2.64 -12.20
CA TYR A 41 -14.68 -2.76 -10.75
C TYR A 41 -14.04 -4.08 -10.30
N ARG A 42 -14.48 -5.21 -10.88
CA ARG A 42 -13.88 -6.53 -10.58
C ARG A 42 -12.40 -6.55 -10.89
N LYS A 43 -12.00 -6.06 -12.06
CA LYS A 43 -10.58 -5.97 -12.47
C LYS A 43 -9.77 -5.07 -11.55
N THR A 44 -10.35 -3.99 -11.06
CA THR A 44 -9.72 -3.10 -10.07
C THR A 44 -9.47 -3.84 -8.77
N ARG A 45 -10.45 -4.59 -8.25
CA ARG A 45 -10.29 -5.43 -7.05
C ARG A 45 -9.18 -6.47 -7.23
N GLU A 46 -9.19 -7.18 -8.36
CA GLU A 46 -8.15 -8.17 -8.69
C GLU A 46 -6.74 -7.53 -8.70
N TYR A 47 -6.59 -6.30 -9.20
CA TYR A 47 -5.32 -5.59 -9.11
C TYR A 47 -4.88 -5.32 -7.66
N PHE A 48 -5.78 -4.86 -6.80
CA PHE A 48 -5.46 -4.62 -5.39
C PHE A 48 -5.12 -5.90 -4.64
N ASP A 49 -5.81 -7.01 -4.93
CA ASP A 49 -5.49 -8.32 -4.35
C ASP A 49 -4.07 -8.77 -4.75
N ASN A 50 -3.74 -8.63 -6.03
CA ASN A 50 -2.41 -8.94 -6.54
C ASN A 50 -1.33 -8.03 -5.95
N PHE A 51 -1.61 -6.73 -5.82
CA PHE A 51 -0.69 -5.77 -5.22
C PHE A 51 -0.40 -6.10 -3.76
N ARG A 52 -1.43 -6.35 -2.95
CA ARG A 52 -1.30 -6.76 -1.54
C ARG A 52 -0.52 -8.07 -1.42
N CYS A 53 -0.89 -9.09 -2.19
CA CYS A 53 -0.22 -10.38 -2.18
C CYS A 53 1.28 -10.24 -2.50
N THR A 54 1.61 -9.48 -3.54
CA THR A 54 3.01 -9.28 -3.93
C THR A 54 3.78 -8.46 -2.88
N PHE A 55 3.20 -7.36 -2.39
CA PHE A 55 3.82 -6.54 -1.36
C PHE A 55 4.14 -7.33 -0.09
N ASN A 56 3.18 -8.12 0.40
CA ASN A 56 3.38 -8.93 1.60
C ASN A 56 4.44 -10.02 1.39
N LYS A 57 4.50 -10.65 0.22
CA LYS A 57 5.59 -11.58 -0.13
C LYS A 57 6.95 -10.89 -0.11
N ASP A 58 7.04 -9.67 -0.65
CA ASP A 58 8.26 -8.87 -0.63
C ASP A 58 8.70 -8.52 0.79
N MET A 59 7.77 -8.19 1.69
CA MET A 59 8.04 -7.92 3.10
C MET A 59 8.47 -9.16 3.87
N VAL A 60 7.83 -10.32 3.62
CA VAL A 60 8.27 -11.61 4.20
C VAL A 60 9.71 -11.92 3.78
N ALA A 61 10.06 -11.71 2.51
CA ALA A 61 11.42 -11.94 2.02
C ALA A 61 12.44 -11.01 2.69
N LEU A 62 12.12 -9.72 2.87
CA LEU A 62 12.96 -8.78 3.61
C LEU A 62 13.13 -9.16 5.08
N ALA A 63 12.03 -9.53 5.76
CA ALA A 63 12.07 -9.94 7.15
C ALA A 63 13.00 -11.14 7.35
N LYS A 64 12.91 -12.13 6.47
CA LYS A 64 13.81 -13.30 6.48
C LYS A 64 15.28 -12.91 6.25
N ASP A 65 15.58 -12.07 5.26
CA ASP A 65 16.95 -11.62 5.00
C ASP A 65 17.55 -10.85 6.20
N LEU A 66 16.75 -10.00 6.85
CA LEU A 66 17.21 -9.27 8.04
C LEU A 66 17.40 -10.22 9.24
N LEU A 67 16.48 -11.15 9.48
CA LEU A 67 16.56 -12.11 10.59
C LEU A 67 17.73 -13.09 10.47
N VAL A 68 18.16 -13.41 9.24
CA VAL A 68 19.38 -14.20 9.02
C VAL A 68 20.64 -13.44 9.45
N LYS A 69 20.66 -12.11 9.27
CA LYS A 69 21.81 -11.25 9.61
C LYS A 69 21.79 -10.82 11.08
N ASN A 70 20.60 -10.59 11.63
CA ASN A 70 20.36 -10.14 13.00
C ASN A 70 19.19 -10.93 13.58
N CYS A 71 19.50 -11.89 14.46
CA CYS A 71 18.52 -12.81 15.03
C CYS A 71 17.39 -12.11 15.81
N ASP A 72 17.67 -10.92 16.36
CA ASP A 72 16.73 -10.06 17.08
C ASP A 72 17.04 -8.58 16.74
N PRO A 73 16.53 -8.06 15.60
CA PRO A 73 16.90 -6.74 15.11
C PRO A 73 16.19 -5.64 15.92
N THR A 74 16.96 -4.66 16.41
CA THR A 74 16.38 -3.46 17.03
C THR A 74 15.70 -2.57 15.98
N ASP A 75 14.81 -1.67 16.41
CA ASP A 75 14.20 -0.65 15.54
C ASP A 75 15.24 0.12 14.70
N LYS A 76 16.37 0.49 15.32
CA LYS A 76 17.47 1.15 14.61
C LYS A 76 18.08 0.26 13.52
N ASN A 77 18.19 -1.05 13.74
CA ASN A 77 18.67 -1.98 12.71
C ASN A 77 17.69 -2.04 11.53
N ILE A 78 16.38 -2.07 11.80
CA ILE A 78 15.33 -2.10 10.78
C ILE A 78 15.33 -0.81 9.95
N GLU A 79 15.38 0.34 10.62
CA GLU A 79 15.46 1.65 9.95
C GLU A 79 16.69 1.77 9.05
N GLN A 80 17.86 1.39 9.56
CA GLN A 80 19.12 1.40 8.79
C GLN A 80 19.07 0.45 7.59
N PHE A 81 18.43 -0.72 7.75
CA PHE A 81 18.28 -1.69 6.67
C PHE A 81 17.36 -1.19 5.55
N VAL A 82 16.29 -0.46 5.90
CA VAL A 82 15.34 0.09 4.93
C VAL A 82 15.83 1.41 4.31
N ALA A 83 16.71 2.14 5.00
CA ALA A 83 17.19 3.44 4.59
C ALA A 83 17.72 3.48 3.15
N GLY A 84 17.52 4.62 2.48
CA GLY A 84 18.09 4.87 1.16
C GLY A 84 17.30 4.21 0.02
N ARG A 85 17.89 3.20 -0.64
CA ARG A 85 17.34 2.61 -1.88
C ARG A 85 16.35 1.47 -1.65
N VAL A 86 16.35 0.83 -0.47
CA VAL A 86 15.56 -0.39 -0.24
C VAL A 86 14.06 -0.11 -0.31
N TRP A 87 13.57 0.91 0.41
CA TRP A 87 12.14 1.27 0.34
C TRP A 87 11.71 1.62 -1.09
N ARG A 88 12.56 2.35 -1.84
CA ARG A 88 12.31 2.71 -3.24
C ARG A 88 12.25 1.48 -4.14
N GLN A 89 13.15 0.53 -3.95
CA GLN A 89 13.17 -0.72 -4.72
C GLN A 89 11.88 -1.51 -4.48
N LYS A 90 11.40 -1.59 -3.24
CA LYS A 90 10.16 -2.31 -2.92
C LYS A 90 8.90 -1.65 -3.44
N LEU A 91 8.90 -0.33 -3.56
CA LEU A 91 7.79 0.42 -4.13
C LEU A 91 7.96 0.72 -5.63
N SER A 92 9.04 0.26 -6.26
CA SER A 92 9.44 0.65 -7.63
C SER A 92 8.34 0.44 -8.66
N LYS A 93 7.71 -0.74 -8.68
CA LYS A 93 6.61 -1.10 -9.59
C LYS A 93 5.35 -0.23 -9.45
N TYR A 94 5.22 0.52 -8.36
CA TYR A 94 4.14 1.49 -8.14
C TYR A 94 4.60 2.91 -8.42
N LEU A 95 5.82 3.25 -8.01
CA LEU A 95 6.45 4.56 -8.25
C LEU A 95 6.70 4.81 -9.74
N GLU A 96 6.81 3.79 -10.58
CA GLU A 96 6.86 3.97 -12.04
C GLU A 96 5.59 4.60 -12.62
N ALA A 97 4.46 4.56 -11.88
CA ALA A 97 3.22 5.21 -12.27
C ALA A 97 3.19 6.70 -11.90
N SER A 98 4.17 7.18 -11.11
CA SER A 98 4.28 8.58 -10.71
C SER A 98 5.28 9.34 -11.57
N ASP A 99 5.09 10.66 -11.67
CA ASP A 99 6.17 11.54 -12.03
C ASP A 99 7.13 11.63 -10.84
N PHE A 100 8.09 10.69 -10.81
CA PHE A 100 9.05 10.62 -9.72
C PHE A 100 9.95 11.85 -9.66
N SER A 101 10.14 12.56 -10.78
CA SER A 101 10.97 13.76 -10.85
C SER A 101 10.34 14.92 -10.07
N GLU A 102 9.02 15.00 -10.08
CA GLU A 102 8.24 15.94 -9.26
C GLU A 102 8.04 15.39 -7.85
N PHE A 103 7.65 14.13 -7.71
CA PHE A 103 7.37 13.51 -6.42
C PHE A 103 8.54 13.61 -5.44
N LYS A 104 9.78 13.43 -5.93
CA LYS A 104 10.99 13.48 -5.09
C LYS A 104 11.25 14.84 -4.44
N LYS A 105 10.57 15.90 -4.87
CA LYS A 105 10.66 17.24 -4.26
C LYS A 105 9.91 17.30 -2.91
N SER A 106 8.92 16.43 -2.70
CA SER A 106 8.20 16.34 -1.43
C SER A 106 8.93 15.42 -0.46
N GLN A 107 9.81 16.00 0.36
CA GLN A 107 10.57 15.21 1.34
C GLN A 107 9.68 14.55 2.40
N SER A 108 8.57 15.19 2.78
CA SER A 108 7.58 14.62 3.70
C SER A 108 6.89 13.39 3.10
N SER A 109 6.44 13.46 1.84
CA SER A 109 5.82 12.31 1.15
C SER A 109 6.80 11.14 1.00
N LEU A 110 8.07 11.43 0.66
CA LEU A 110 9.11 10.40 0.61
C LEU A 110 9.31 9.74 1.98
N LYS A 111 9.34 10.54 3.04
CA LYS A 111 9.52 10.05 4.41
C LYS A 111 8.33 9.21 4.87
N SER A 112 7.11 9.59 4.52
CA SER A 112 5.89 8.79 4.76
C SER A 112 5.96 7.41 4.10
N LEU A 113 6.41 7.33 2.84
CA LEU A 113 6.57 6.05 2.15
C LEU A 113 7.70 5.19 2.74
N GLU A 114 8.82 5.81 3.12
CA GLU A 114 9.91 5.11 3.81
C GLU A 114 9.44 4.55 5.16
N ASN A 115 8.76 5.37 5.98
CA ASN A 115 8.21 4.96 7.27
C ASN A 115 7.18 3.84 7.10
N PHE A 116 6.34 3.89 6.05
CA PHE A 116 5.41 2.80 5.74
C PHE A 116 6.13 1.47 5.51
N ILE A 117 7.27 1.46 4.81
CA ILE A 117 8.07 0.24 4.61
C ILE A 117 8.71 -0.23 5.92
N VAL A 118 9.26 0.69 6.72
CA VAL A 118 9.83 0.36 8.04
C VAL A 118 8.80 -0.33 8.93
N GLU A 119 7.63 0.28 9.11
CA GLU A 119 6.57 -0.25 9.97
C GLU A 119 5.96 -1.55 9.41
N SER A 120 5.83 -1.66 8.09
CA SER A 120 5.39 -2.92 7.45
C SER A 120 6.38 -4.05 7.68
N LEU A 121 7.68 -3.74 7.71
CA LEU A 121 8.74 -4.72 7.96
C LEU A 121 8.76 -5.14 9.43
N LYS A 122 8.62 -4.22 10.38
CA LYS A 122 8.48 -4.52 11.82
C LYS A 122 7.35 -5.53 12.07
N ILE A 123 6.17 -5.28 11.52
CA ILE A 123 5.02 -6.19 11.63
C ILE A 123 5.35 -7.61 11.15
N HIS A 124 6.08 -7.74 10.04
CA HIS A 124 6.47 -9.04 9.51
C HIS A 124 7.56 -9.72 10.34
N ILE A 125 8.50 -8.96 10.90
CA ILE A 125 9.54 -9.47 11.79
C ILE A 125 8.90 -10.02 13.07
N ASP A 126 8.03 -9.26 13.72
CA ASP A 126 7.30 -9.68 14.92
C ASP A 126 6.54 -10.99 14.66
N TYR A 127 5.87 -11.09 13.52
CA TYR A 127 5.17 -12.30 13.12
C TYR A 127 6.12 -13.50 12.97
N GLN A 128 7.28 -13.32 12.32
CA GLN A 128 8.26 -14.40 12.15
C GLN A 128 8.89 -14.83 13.47
N ILE A 129 9.15 -13.88 14.38
CA ILE A 129 9.67 -14.16 15.73
C ILE A 129 8.64 -14.98 16.53
N ALA A 130 7.37 -14.56 16.54
CA ALA A 130 6.29 -15.29 17.20
C ALA A 130 6.18 -16.74 16.67
N VAL A 131 6.16 -16.92 15.35
CA VAL A 131 6.15 -18.25 14.72
C VAL A 131 7.37 -19.08 15.14
N ARG A 132 8.56 -18.49 15.17
CA ARG A 132 9.79 -19.18 15.62
C ARG A 132 9.72 -19.60 17.09
N ASN A 133 9.08 -18.79 17.93
CA ASN A 133 8.84 -19.07 19.34
C ASN A 133 7.71 -20.09 19.56
N LYS A 134 7.19 -20.70 18.47
CA LYS A 134 6.08 -21.67 18.49
C LYS A 134 4.76 -21.07 18.98
N GLU A 135 4.64 -19.75 18.96
CA GLU A 135 3.35 -19.09 19.05
C GLU A 135 2.55 -19.40 17.77
N LYS A 136 1.22 -19.32 17.85
CA LYS A 136 0.32 -19.57 16.71
C LYS A 136 -0.36 -18.26 16.26
N PRO A 137 0.39 -17.23 15.82
CA PRO A 137 -0.21 -15.95 15.45
C PRO A 137 -1.05 -16.09 14.17
N SER A 138 -2.26 -15.49 14.18
CA SER A 138 -3.08 -15.34 12.98
C SER A 138 -2.43 -14.34 12.01
N TYR A 139 -2.13 -14.75 10.78
CA TYR A 139 -1.55 -13.85 9.76
C TYR A 139 -2.53 -12.72 9.39
N SER A 140 -3.84 -13.00 9.38
CA SER A 140 -4.86 -12.00 9.08
C SER A 140 -4.82 -10.86 10.11
N GLU A 141 -4.86 -11.21 11.40
CA GLU A 141 -4.94 -10.22 12.48
C GLU A 141 -3.60 -9.55 12.76
N ASN A 142 -2.51 -10.35 12.80
CA ASN A 142 -1.21 -9.86 13.21
C ASN A 142 -0.43 -9.20 12.07
N VAL A 143 -0.80 -9.45 10.82
CA VAL A 143 -0.12 -8.84 9.65
C VAL A 143 -1.09 -8.01 8.82
N LEU A 144 -2.12 -8.61 8.23
CA LEU A 144 -2.96 -7.91 7.25
C LEU A 144 -3.71 -6.71 7.85
N THR A 145 -4.33 -6.88 9.03
CA THR A 145 -5.03 -5.80 9.73
C THR A 145 -4.06 -4.70 10.18
N LYS A 146 -2.86 -5.06 10.68
CA LYS A 146 -1.87 -4.06 11.10
C LYS A 146 -1.32 -3.26 9.92
N ILE A 147 -1.02 -3.91 8.78
CA ILE A 147 -0.57 -3.22 7.55
C ILE A 147 -1.63 -2.27 7.03
N LYS A 148 -2.91 -2.67 7.08
CA LYS A 148 -4.00 -1.77 6.67
C LYS A 148 -4.07 -0.51 7.54
N LYS A 149 -3.80 -0.60 8.85
CA LYS A 149 -3.74 0.57 9.73
C LYS A 149 -2.61 1.54 9.35
N LEU A 150 -1.55 1.08 8.69
CA LEU A 150 -0.48 1.96 8.20
C LEU A 150 -0.92 2.85 7.03
N ASP A 151 -2.14 2.69 6.49
CA ASP A 151 -2.72 3.61 5.49
C ASP A 151 -2.70 5.05 5.98
N GLN A 152 -2.85 5.29 7.29
CA GLN A 152 -2.72 6.63 7.89
C GLN A 152 -1.38 7.32 7.61
N LEU A 153 -0.29 6.58 7.39
CA LEU A 153 1.03 7.16 7.10
C LEU A 153 1.10 7.75 5.69
N THR A 154 0.28 7.23 4.77
CA THR A 154 0.39 7.47 3.34
C THR A 154 -0.89 8.03 2.71
N LEU A 155 -1.98 8.11 3.45
CA LEU A 155 -3.30 8.46 2.91
C LEU A 155 -3.29 9.82 2.20
N HIS A 156 -2.60 10.80 2.78
CA HIS A 156 -2.63 12.21 2.37
C HIS A 156 -1.36 12.67 1.65
N ILE A 157 -0.45 11.76 1.28
CA ILE A 157 0.72 12.16 0.51
C ILE A 157 0.29 12.56 -0.91
N THR A 158 0.90 13.58 -1.50
CA THR A 158 0.64 13.91 -2.90
C THR A 158 1.60 13.14 -3.79
N ILE A 159 1.05 12.38 -4.75
CA ILE A 159 1.85 11.60 -5.72
C ILE A 159 1.45 12.04 -7.14
N PRO A 160 2.24 12.90 -7.79
CA PRO A 160 1.98 13.31 -9.17
C PRO A 160 1.95 12.10 -10.10
N SER A 161 0.94 12.01 -10.96
CA SER A 161 0.84 10.94 -11.97
C SER A 161 1.85 11.16 -13.10
N ALA A 162 2.45 10.08 -13.60
CA ALA A 162 3.33 10.12 -14.77
C ALA A 162 2.60 10.59 -16.04
N SER A 163 1.31 10.27 -16.16
CA SER A 163 0.46 10.72 -17.28
C SER A 163 -0.13 12.12 -17.08
N GLN A 164 0.21 12.80 -15.97
CA GLN A 164 -0.37 14.06 -15.52
C GLN A 164 -1.89 14.01 -15.25
N ARG A 165 -2.50 12.82 -15.34
CA ARG A 165 -3.90 12.59 -14.97
C ARG A 165 -3.97 12.28 -13.49
N ASN A 166 -4.13 13.30 -12.67
CA ASN A 166 -4.06 13.20 -11.20
C ASN A 166 -5.36 12.68 -10.55
N CYS A 167 -6.01 11.68 -11.16
CA CYS A 167 -7.32 11.20 -10.69
C CYS A 167 -7.29 10.79 -9.21
N VAL A 168 -6.21 10.15 -8.75
CA VAL A 168 -6.05 9.72 -7.34
C VAL A 168 -5.92 10.89 -6.37
N ASN A 169 -5.12 11.91 -6.70
CA ASN A 169 -4.92 13.07 -5.81
C ASN A 169 -6.21 13.89 -5.65
N GLU A 170 -7.13 13.80 -6.60
CA GLU A 170 -8.43 14.46 -6.55
C GLU A 170 -9.52 13.61 -5.87
N LEU A 171 -9.20 12.39 -5.39
CA LEU A 171 -10.14 11.60 -4.61
C LEU A 171 -10.18 12.11 -3.17
N ASP A 172 -11.39 12.28 -2.65
CA ASP A 172 -11.60 12.45 -1.22
C ASP A 172 -11.46 11.10 -0.50
N LEU A 173 -10.25 10.84 0.00
CA LEU A 173 -9.87 9.60 0.68
C LEU A 173 -10.30 9.57 2.15
N ASN A 174 -10.71 10.70 2.75
CA ASN A 174 -11.18 10.77 4.14
C ASN A 174 -12.46 9.95 4.38
N GLN A 175 -13.20 9.65 3.31
CA GLN A 175 -14.43 8.84 3.39
C GLN A 175 -14.16 7.34 3.63
N MET A 176 -12.90 6.89 3.71
CA MET A 176 -12.58 5.49 3.98
C MET A 176 -12.73 5.08 5.45
N ASP A 177 -12.63 6.03 6.39
CA ASP A 177 -12.68 5.72 7.83
C ASP A 177 -14.12 5.53 8.35
N ILE A 178 -15.12 5.90 7.55
CA ILE A 178 -16.55 5.85 7.93
C ILE A 178 -17.17 4.46 7.65
N GLU A 179 -16.61 3.68 6.71
CA GLU A 179 -17.23 2.44 6.22
C GLU A 179 -16.72 1.16 6.92
N SER A 180 -15.83 1.25 7.92
CA SER A 180 -15.38 0.07 8.68
C SER A 180 -16.45 -0.52 9.63
N SER A 181 -17.65 0.09 9.72
CA SER A 181 -18.76 -0.39 10.54
C SER A 181 -19.77 -1.28 9.82
N ASP A 182 -19.78 -1.30 8.48
CA ASP A 182 -20.89 -1.91 7.73
C ASP A 182 -20.38 -3.07 6.86
N ASN A 183 -20.21 -4.24 7.46
CA ASN A 183 -20.17 -5.52 6.74
C ASN A 183 -21.04 -6.54 7.50
N GLU A 184 -22.30 -6.65 7.08
CA GLU A 184 -23.02 -7.92 6.89
C GLU A 184 -23.40 -8.04 5.41
#